data_AF-A0A1H9MC49-F1
#
_entry.id   AF-A0A1H9MC49-F1
#
_cell.length_a   1.000
_cell.length_b   1.000
_cell.length_c   1.000
_cell.angle_alpha   90.00
_cell.angle_beta   90.00
_cell.angle_gamma   90.00
#
_symmetry.space_group_name_H-M   'P 1'
#
loop_
_entity.id
_entity.type
_entity.pdbx_description
1 polymer ?
#
loop_
_entity_poly.entity_id
_entity_poly.type
_entity_poly.pdbx_seq_one_letter_code
_entity_poly.pdbx_strand_id
1 'polypeptide(L)'
;MQHDTEQYRKIFERMSSDEIEEINRLNDEEHQRQAKAFKEGYKQDICYLCNKPFKTISTNNPCLHWLLRQCKFKKKDFPKIYSKYGYGNIAAFVRWCANQERLLSNINDLKDEKPDRKVISYTVKWKNIEWTFDCSKNDFEGHTGTAIDYPHYHFQMRIDGKQFINFNDFHVPFAEHDLFVLKTSLEQGEWFKQDFGAIGSGMQDAVSISLDDILEHTTPSENEDNATYHFSTMIDATDNPLSGEEIYDIQMEAERTGKSFAFIAQRRLEGRAKVQTIVSPADSIPGIAARTEHKRR
;
A
#
# COMPACT_ATOMS: atom_id res chain seq x y z
N MET A 1 -1.22 30.31 -4.56
CA MET A 1 -1.89 29.87 -5.81
C MET A 1 -2.47 28.50 -5.49
N GLN A 2 -3.71 28.46 -5.01
CA GLN A 2 -4.22 27.41 -4.13
C GLN A 2 -4.65 26.18 -4.94
N HIS A 3 -3.73 25.26 -5.24
CA HIS A 3 -3.90 23.99 -5.98
C HIS A 3 -5.23 23.85 -6.75
N ASP A 4 -5.42 24.63 -7.81
CA ASP A 4 -6.64 24.57 -8.63
C ASP A 4 -6.48 23.40 -9.61
N THR A 5 -7.10 22.26 -9.28
CA THR A 5 -6.95 21.04 -10.07
C THR A 5 -7.54 21.16 -11.47
N GLU A 6 -8.50 22.05 -11.66
CA GLU A 6 -9.12 22.31 -12.96
C GLU A 6 -8.16 23.10 -13.87
N GLN A 7 -7.35 23.98 -13.29
CA GLN A 7 -6.27 24.63 -14.03
C GLN A 7 -5.21 23.62 -14.47
N TYR A 8 -4.87 22.64 -13.62
CA TYR A 8 -3.95 21.56 -14.00
C TYR A 8 -4.53 20.71 -15.13
N ARG A 9 -5.80 20.31 -15.04
CA ARG A 9 -6.49 19.59 -16.11
C ARG A 9 -6.40 20.31 -17.44
N LYS A 10 -6.70 21.62 -17.47
CA LYS A 10 -6.60 22.45 -18.68
C LYS A 10 -5.20 22.53 -19.27
N ILE A 11 -4.14 22.38 -18.46
CA ILE A 11 -2.77 22.31 -18.96
C ILE A 11 -2.54 20.96 -19.66
N PHE A 12 -2.94 19.85 -19.03
CA PHE A 12 -2.79 18.51 -19.60
C PHE A 12 -3.65 18.31 -20.86
N GLU A 13 -4.88 18.84 -20.91
CA GLU A 13 -5.76 18.77 -22.10
C GLU A 13 -5.22 19.56 -23.30
N ARG A 14 -4.26 20.48 -23.08
CA ARG A 14 -3.57 21.23 -24.14
C ARG A 14 -2.29 20.55 -24.62
N MET A 15 -1.81 19.53 -23.90
CA MET A 15 -0.66 18.74 -24.33
C MET A 15 -1.09 17.78 -25.44
N SER A 16 -0.21 17.56 -26.41
CA SER A 16 -0.34 16.49 -27.38
C SER A 16 -0.22 15.12 -26.72
N SER A 17 -0.71 14.08 -27.42
CA SER A 17 -0.50 12.69 -27.01
C SER A 17 0.98 12.38 -26.81
N ASP A 18 1.83 12.86 -27.71
CA ASP A 18 3.27 12.61 -27.71
C ASP A 18 3.95 13.25 -26.50
N GLU A 19 3.53 14.45 -26.08
CA GLU A 19 4.02 15.08 -24.85
C GLU A 19 3.61 14.30 -23.60
N ILE A 20 2.37 13.83 -23.54
CA ILE A 20 1.86 13.03 -22.41
C ILE A 20 2.60 11.69 -22.34
N GLU A 21 2.77 11.01 -23.47
CA GLU A 21 3.50 9.75 -23.57
C GLU A 21 4.96 9.92 -23.15
N GLU A 22 5.62 10.99 -23.60
CA GLU A 22 7.01 11.27 -23.21
C GLU A 22 7.14 11.55 -21.71
N ILE A 23 6.24 12.33 -21.12
CA ILE A 23 6.23 12.58 -19.67
C ILE A 23 6.04 11.28 -18.90
N ASN A 24 5.09 10.43 -19.32
CA ASN A 24 4.84 9.14 -18.69
C ASN A 24 6.05 8.20 -18.81
N ARG A 25 6.68 8.15 -20.00
CA ARG A 25 7.88 7.36 -20.24
C ARG A 25 9.03 7.79 -19.36
N LEU A 26 9.31 9.10 -19.27
CA LEU A 26 10.38 9.63 -18.41
C LEU A 26 10.13 9.36 -16.93
N ASN A 27 8.87 9.46 -16.48
CA ASN A 27 8.49 9.11 -15.11
C ASN A 27 8.69 7.60 -14.83
N ASP A 28 8.29 6.74 -15.76
CA ASP A 28 8.49 5.29 -15.63
C ASP A 28 9.97 4.91 -15.63
N GLU A 29 10.78 5.49 -16.53
CA GLU A 29 12.23 5.24 -16.58
C GLU A 29 12.93 5.65 -15.27
N GLU A 30 12.57 6.81 -14.71
CA GLU A 30 13.09 7.25 -13.43
C GLU A 30 12.62 6.34 -12.28
N HIS A 31 11.35 5.91 -12.30
CA HIS A 31 10.84 4.93 -11.34
C HIS A 31 11.62 3.62 -11.39
N GLN A 32 11.79 3.03 -12.58
CA GLN A 32 12.52 1.79 -12.78
C GLN A 32 13.97 1.91 -12.31
N ARG A 33 14.63 3.05 -12.61
CA ARG A 33 16.00 3.32 -12.15
C ARG A 33 16.09 3.35 -10.63
N GLN A 34 15.18 4.07 -9.96
CA GLN A 34 15.16 4.14 -8.49
C GLN A 34 14.79 2.79 -7.86
N ALA A 35 13.81 2.08 -8.41
CA ALA A 35 13.37 0.77 -7.95
C ALA A 35 14.50 -0.26 -8.02
N LYS A 36 15.28 -0.24 -9.12
CA LYS A 36 16.47 -1.09 -9.27
C LYS A 36 17.53 -0.75 -8.22
N ALA A 37 17.89 0.53 -8.08
CA ALA A 37 18.87 0.97 -7.09
C ALA A 37 18.43 0.64 -5.65
N PHE A 38 17.15 0.79 -5.35
CA PHE A 38 16.57 0.39 -4.07
C PHE A 38 16.72 -1.11 -3.83
N LYS A 39 16.27 -1.96 -4.76
CA LYS A 39 16.35 -3.43 -4.63
C LYS A 39 17.79 -3.92 -4.45
N GLU A 40 18.73 -3.36 -5.24
CA GLU A 40 20.15 -3.70 -5.17
C GLU A 40 20.77 -3.29 -3.83
N GLY A 41 20.49 -2.07 -3.35
CA GLY A 41 20.95 -1.59 -2.05
C GLY A 41 20.31 -2.36 -0.88
N TYR A 42 19.01 -2.62 -0.95
CA TYR A 42 18.26 -3.32 0.10
C TYR A 42 18.80 -4.72 0.36
N LYS A 43 19.13 -5.48 -0.69
CA LYS A 43 19.79 -6.80 -0.58
C LYS A 43 21.14 -6.77 0.14
N GLN A 44 21.79 -5.62 0.19
CA GLN A 44 23.11 -5.41 0.80
C GLN A 44 23.04 -4.64 2.13
N ASP A 45 21.84 -4.42 2.69
CA ASP A 45 21.59 -3.54 3.84
C ASP A 45 22.11 -2.10 3.65
N ILE A 46 22.09 -1.59 2.42
CA ILE A 46 22.53 -0.25 2.02
C ILE A 46 21.33 0.58 1.55
N CYS A 47 21.21 1.80 2.08
CA CYS A 47 20.18 2.74 1.64
C CYS A 47 20.55 3.39 0.31
N TYR A 48 19.74 3.18 -0.73
CA TYR A 48 19.94 3.78 -2.06
C TYR A 48 19.91 5.32 -2.09
N LEU A 49 19.29 5.96 -1.09
CA LEU A 49 19.18 7.43 -1.03
C LEU A 49 20.45 8.11 -0.53
N CYS A 50 21.23 7.43 0.31
CA CYS A 50 22.42 8.02 0.94
C CYS A 50 23.68 7.17 0.80
N ASN A 51 23.57 5.99 0.19
CA ASN A 51 24.64 5.01 0.01
C ASN A 51 25.35 4.61 1.32
N LYS A 52 24.62 4.68 2.45
CA LYS A 52 25.12 4.26 3.76
C LYS A 52 24.40 2.99 4.22
N PRO A 53 25.06 2.15 5.04
CA PRO A 53 24.39 1.00 5.66
C PRO A 53 23.18 1.45 6.50
N PHE A 54 22.12 0.63 6.54
CA PHE A 54 20.90 0.91 7.32
C PHE A 54 21.15 1.14 8.81
N LYS A 55 22.24 0.58 9.36
CA LYS A 55 22.68 0.77 10.75
C LYS A 55 23.28 2.16 11.03
N THR A 56 23.55 2.95 9.98
CA THR A 56 24.22 4.25 10.10
C THR A 56 23.23 5.38 10.38
N ILE A 57 23.61 6.32 11.26
CA ILE A 57 22.90 7.58 11.48
C ILE A 57 23.83 8.74 11.16
N SER A 58 23.33 9.78 10.50
CA SER A 58 24.12 10.92 10.05
C SER A 58 23.34 12.20 10.34
N THR A 59 23.56 12.82 11.51
CA THR A 59 22.74 13.95 11.97
C THR A 59 22.66 15.10 10.96
N ASN A 60 23.75 15.35 10.22
CA ASN A 60 23.82 16.40 9.19
C ASN A 60 23.21 16.00 7.84
N ASN A 61 22.87 14.72 7.65
CA ASN A 61 22.22 14.24 6.44
C ASN A 61 21.12 13.21 6.81
N PRO A 62 19.94 13.69 7.25
CA PRO A 62 18.77 12.85 7.53
C PRO A 62 18.37 12.00 6.33
N CYS A 63 17.92 10.77 6.60
CA CYS A 63 17.57 9.80 5.57
C CYS A 63 16.40 8.92 6.01
N LEU A 64 15.61 8.46 5.04
CA LEU A 64 14.41 7.64 5.27
C LEU A 64 14.73 6.29 5.93
N HIS A 65 15.92 5.72 5.70
CA HIS A 65 16.28 4.42 6.29
C HIS A 65 16.35 4.44 7.82
N TRP A 66 16.37 5.61 8.46
CA TRP A 66 16.27 5.71 9.91
C TRP A 66 14.94 5.16 10.44
N LEU A 67 13.89 5.19 9.63
CA LEU A 67 12.59 4.61 9.95
C LEU A 67 12.64 3.09 10.11
N LEU A 68 13.64 2.42 9.52
CA LEU A 68 13.86 0.98 9.71
C LEU A 68 14.39 0.63 11.10
N ARG A 69 14.75 1.64 11.90
CA ARG A 69 15.26 1.51 13.28
C ARG A 69 16.42 0.53 13.47
N GLN A 70 17.13 0.16 12.40
CA GLN A 70 18.37 -0.59 12.49
C GLN A 70 19.55 0.27 12.98
N CYS A 71 19.36 1.60 12.99
CA CYS A 71 20.28 2.57 13.57
C CYS A 71 19.74 3.13 14.91
N LYS A 72 20.51 4.00 15.57
CA LYS A 72 20.14 4.63 16.85
C LYS A 72 19.10 5.76 16.70
N PHE A 73 18.16 5.65 15.76
CA PHE A 73 17.08 6.61 15.54
C PHE A 73 16.25 6.81 16.81
N LYS A 74 15.95 8.07 17.16
CA LYS A 74 15.05 8.43 18.26
C LYS A 74 13.85 9.18 17.68
N LYS A 75 12.70 9.10 18.35
CA LYS A 75 11.48 9.84 17.96
C LYS A 75 11.74 11.33 17.69
N LYS A 76 12.58 11.98 18.52
CA LYS A 76 12.96 13.39 18.36
C LYS A 76 13.76 13.71 17.08
N ASP A 77 14.26 12.70 16.39
CA ASP A 77 14.94 12.85 15.10
C ASP A 77 13.97 12.82 13.91
N PHE A 78 12.72 12.38 14.11
CA PHE A 78 11.70 12.32 13.04
C PHE A 78 11.46 13.67 12.34
N PRO A 79 11.45 14.82 13.04
CA PRO A 79 11.39 16.13 12.39
C PRO A 79 12.45 16.36 11.33
N LYS A 80 13.67 15.85 11.54
CA LYS A 80 14.75 16.00 10.57
C LYS A 80 14.49 15.23 9.27
N ILE A 81 13.68 14.16 9.35
CA ILE A 81 13.28 13.36 8.19
C ILE A 81 12.22 14.10 7.40
N TYR A 82 11.10 14.45 8.02
CA TYR A 82 9.99 15.09 7.29
C TYR A 82 10.25 16.54 6.90
N SER A 83 11.27 17.20 7.47
CA SER A 83 11.76 18.49 6.93
C SER A 83 12.53 18.35 5.61
N LYS A 84 12.99 17.13 5.28
CA LYS A 84 13.77 16.86 4.04
C LYS A 84 12.96 16.08 3.00
N TYR A 85 12.04 15.23 3.43
CA TYR A 85 11.27 14.34 2.58
C TYR A 85 9.78 14.59 2.76
N GLY A 86 9.05 14.73 1.66
CA GLY A 86 7.59 14.85 1.67
C GLY A 86 6.90 13.52 2.01
N TYR A 87 5.58 13.59 2.15
CA TYR A 87 4.74 12.41 2.36
C TYR A 87 4.98 11.35 1.29
N GLY A 88 4.98 11.72 0.00
CA GLY A 88 5.15 10.78 -1.09
C GLY A 88 6.47 10.00 -1.00
N ASN A 89 7.57 10.66 -0.63
CA ASN A 89 8.86 10.00 -0.46
C ASN A 89 8.87 9.04 0.73
N ILE A 90 8.33 9.47 1.87
CA ILE A 90 8.29 8.65 3.10
C ILE A 90 7.40 7.42 2.85
N ALA A 91 6.22 7.61 2.28
CA ALA A 91 5.27 6.55 1.93
C ALA A 91 5.88 5.55 0.93
N ALA A 92 6.51 6.02 -0.15
CA ALA A 92 7.17 5.16 -1.13
C ALA A 92 8.24 4.29 -0.47
N PHE A 93 9.13 4.89 0.33
CA PHE A 93 10.23 4.16 0.96
C PHE A 93 9.76 3.02 1.87
N VAL A 94 8.78 3.30 2.75
CA VAL A 94 8.30 2.27 3.68
C VAL A 94 7.51 1.17 2.97
N ARG A 95 6.72 1.52 1.94
CA ARG A 95 6.03 0.55 1.07
C ARG A 95 7.03 -0.35 0.35
N TRP A 96 8.07 0.24 -0.23
CA TRP A 96 9.11 -0.52 -0.94
C TRP A 96 9.83 -1.50 -0.01
N CYS A 97 10.12 -1.09 1.23
CA CYS A 97 10.69 -1.98 2.24
C CYS A 97 9.74 -3.14 2.60
N ALA A 98 8.47 -2.84 2.86
CA ALA A 98 7.45 -3.85 3.18
C ALA A 98 7.32 -4.92 2.07
N ASN A 99 7.34 -4.50 0.82
CA ASN A 99 7.23 -5.37 -0.35
C ASN A 99 8.52 -6.16 -0.65
N GLN A 100 9.66 -5.86 -0.02
CA GLN A 100 10.81 -6.77 -0.06
C GLN A 100 10.63 -7.97 0.86
N GLU A 101 9.76 -7.87 1.86
CA GLU A 101 9.50 -8.96 2.81
C GLU A 101 8.30 -9.80 2.34
N ARG A 102 7.18 -9.15 2.01
CA ARG A 102 5.98 -9.81 1.46
C ARG A 102 5.24 -8.83 0.56
N LEU A 103 5.23 -9.16 -0.73
CA LEU A 103 4.63 -8.32 -1.78
C LEU A 103 3.11 -8.17 -1.55
N LEU A 104 2.60 -6.94 -1.63
CA LEU A 104 1.20 -6.52 -1.48
C LEU A 104 0.64 -6.65 -0.05
N SER A 105 0.80 -7.82 0.59
CA SER A 105 0.10 -8.19 1.83
C SER A 105 0.62 -7.51 3.09
N ASN A 106 1.77 -6.85 3.02
CA ASN A 106 2.30 -6.07 4.15
C ASN A 106 1.79 -4.62 4.18
N ILE A 107 0.97 -4.22 3.21
CA ILE A 107 0.42 -2.87 3.10
C ILE A 107 -1.10 -2.99 3.07
N ASN A 108 -1.76 -2.62 4.15
CA ASN A 108 -3.21 -2.50 4.17
C ASN A 108 -3.61 -1.06 3.89
N ASP A 109 -3.98 -0.82 2.63
CA ASP A 109 -4.47 0.43 2.06
C ASP A 109 -5.87 0.28 1.43
N LEU A 110 -6.64 -0.72 1.89
CA LEU A 110 -7.98 -1.01 1.39
C LEU A 110 -8.89 0.21 1.56
N LYS A 111 -9.53 0.61 0.46
CA LYS A 111 -10.45 1.76 0.44
C LYS A 111 -11.66 1.53 1.33
N ASP A 112 -12.16 0.29 1.39
CA ASP A 112 -13.33 -0.09 2.20
C ASP A 112 -13.06 -0.06 3.71
N GLU A 113 -11.79 -0.22 4.13
CA GLU A 113 -11.38 -0.10 5.54
C GLU A 113 -11.03 1.35 5.93
N LYS A 114 -10.81 2.24 4.96
CA LYS A 114 -10.54 3.66 5.21
C LYS A 114 -11.85 4.41 5.49
N PRO A 115 -12.00 5.07 6.66
CA PRO A 115 -13.19 5.88 6.93
C PRO A 115 -13.40 7.01 5.91
N ASP A 116 -14.65 7.30 5.51
CA ASP A 116 -14.99 8.33 4.50
C ASP A 116 -14.51 9.75 4.84
N ARG A 117 -14.35 10.04 6.13
CA ARG A 117 -13.83 11.33 6.61
C ARG A 117 -12.30 11.47 6.50
N LYS A 118 -11.61 10.42 6.05
CA LYS A 118 -10.15 10.36 5.92
C LYS A 118 -9.74 10.50 4.46
N VAL A 119 -8.76 11.36 4.23
CA VAL A 119 -8.02 11.48 2.97
C VAL A 119 -6.98 10.36 2.88
N ILE A 120 -6.27 10.10 3.99
CA ILE A 120 -5.29 9.02 4.11
C ILE A 120 -5.62 8.19 5.35
N SER A 121 -5.62 6.87 5.21
CA SER A 121 -5.64 5.92 6.33
C SER A 121 -5.13 4.58 5.81
N TYR A 122 -3.91 4.20 6.17
CA TYR A 122 -3.36 2.88 5.80
C TYR A 122 -2.19 2.52 6.71
N THR A 123 -1.91 1.22 6.85
CA THR A 123 -0.79 0.69 7.64
C THR A 123 0.15 -0.13 6.77
N VAL A 124 1.44 0.07 6.98
CA VAL A 124 2.54 -0.65 6.32
C VAL A 124 3.33 -1.40 7.39
N LYS A 125 3.49 -2.70 7.22
CA LYS A 125 4.25 -3.58 8.11
C LYS A 125 5.56 -3.99 7.46
N TRP A 126 6.65 -3.92 8.22
CA TRP A 126 7.95 -4.41 7.81
C TRP A 126 8.63 -5.08 8.99
N LYS A 127 8.82 -6.40 8.91
CA LYS A 127 9.33 -7.22 10.01
C LYS A 127 8.52 -6.96 11.28
N ASN A 128 9.15 -6.37 12.29
CA ASN A 128 8.54 -6.02 13.57
C ASN A 128 8.09 -4.56 13.69
N ILE A 129 8.18 -3.78 12.61
CA ILE A 129 7.83 -2.35 12.57
C ILE A 129 6.52 -2.17 11.81
N GLU A 130 5.66 -1.30 12.32
CA GLU A 130 4.45 -0.85 11.64
C GLU A 130 4.47 0.67 11.51
N TRP A 131 4.16 1.19 10.33
CA TRP A 131 3.95 2.60 10.08
C TRP A 131 2.52 2.83 9.63
N THR A 132 1.84 3.77 10.28
CA THR A 132 0.46 4.13 9.91
C THR A 132 0.40 5.61 9.58
N PHE A 133 -0.19 5.91 8.42
CA PHE A 133 -0.46 7.26 7.96
C PHE A 133 -1.94 7.54 8.13
N ASP A 134 -2.27 8.70 8.69
CA ASP A 134 -3.64 9.12 8.97
C ASP A 134 -3.80 10.60 8.63
N CYS A 135 -4.84 10.94 7.86
CA CYS A 135 -5.16 12.32 7.52
C CYS A 135 -6.67 12.53 7.46
N SER A 136 -7.14 13.40 8.35
CA SER A 136 -8.36 14.20 8.23
C SER A 136 -8.74 14.68 6.84
N LYS A 137 -10.03 14.84 6.50
CA LYS A 137 -10.43 15.95 5.61
C LYS A 137 -10.06 17.30 6.26
N ASN A 138 -10.37 17.48 7.54
CA ASN A 138 -10.01 18.68 8.29
C ASN A 138 -8.49 18.88 8.44
N ASP A 139 -7.73 17.80 8.69
CA ASP A 139 -6.26 17.88 8.78
C ASP A 139 -5.65 18.26 7.42
N PHE A 140 -6.25 17.78 6.32
CA PHE A 140 -5.85 18.10 4.95
C PHE A 140 -6.18 19.55 4.54
N GLU A 141 -7.26 20.12 5.06
CA GLU A 141 -7.60 21.54 4.88
C GLU A 141 -6.75 22.46 5.77
N GLY A 142 -6.31 21.94 6.92
CA GLY A 142 -5.70 22.72 8.00
C GLY A 142 -6.74 23.23 9.00
N HIS A 143 -6.33 23.45 10.24
CA HIS A 143 -7.23 23.93 11.30
C HIS A 143 -7.19 25.46 11.38
N THR A 144 -7.94 26.11 10.48
CA THR A 144 -8.06 27.57 10.42
C THR A 144 -8.31 28.19 11.80
N GLY A 145 -7.50 29.19 12.17
CA GLY A 145 -7.62 29.88 13.46
C GLY A 145 -6.93 29.17 14.63
N THR A 146 -6.14 28.12 14.38
CA THR A 146 -5.30 27.47 15.39
C THR A 146 -3.80 27.58 15.03
N ALA A 147 -2.92 27.08 15.90
CA ALA A 147 -1.48 27.04 15.62
C ALA A 147 -1.08 26.03 14.51
N ILE A 148 -2.03 25.20 14.04
CA ILE A 148 -1.83 24.20 12.99
C ILE A 148 -2.85 24.49 11.89
N ASP A 149 -2.77 25.68 11.32
CA ASP A 149 -3.64 26.18 10.26
C ASP A 149 -3.19 25.75 8.85
N TYR A 150 -2.26 24.80 8.77
CA TYR A 150 -1.73 24.25 7.52
C TYR A 150 -2.12 22.78 7.32
N PRO A 151 -2.24 22.33 6.06
CA PRO A 151 -2.42 20.93 5.70
C PRO A 151 -1.33 20.02 6.29
N HIS A 152 -1.74 18.97 6.99
CA HIS A 152 -0.81 18.02 7.60
C HIS A 152 -1.41 16.62 7.71
N TYR A 153 -0.55 15.65 7.95
CA TYR A 153 -0.94 14.29 8.31
C TYR A 153 -0.32 13.86 9.63
N HIS A 154 -0.87 12.80 10.19
CA HIS A 154 -0.35 12.12 11.37
C HIS A 154 0.37 10.84 10.97
N PHE A 155 1.46 10.58 11.68
CA PHE A 155 2.30 9.41 11.49
C PHE A 155 2.43 8.65 12.81
N GLN A 156 2.09 7.38 12.80
CA GLN A 156 2.36 6.46 13.90
C GLN A 156 3.44 5.48 13.48
N MET A 157 4.32 5.15 14.43
CA MET A 157 5.31 4.08 14.29
C MET A 157 5.22 3.17 15.51
N ARG A 158 5.02 1.87 15.28
CA ARG A 158 5.10 0.83 16.32
C ARG A 158 6.29 -0.08 16.06
N ILE A 159 6.85 -0.62 17.14
CA ILE A 159 7.94 -1.59 17.11
C ILE A 159 7.58 -2.70 18.09
N ASP A 160 7.56 -3.95 17.61
CA ASP A 160 7.11 -5.11 18.39
C ASP A 160 5.70 -4.87 18.98
N GLY A 161 4.81 -4.26 18.19
CA GLY A 161 3.45 -3.88 18.59
C GLY A 161 3.35 -2.71 19.58
N LYS A 162 4.48 -2.17 20.06
CA LYS A 162 4.52 -1.07 21.04
C LYS A 162 4.68 0.29 20.36
N GLN A 163 3.99 1.29 20.86
CA GLN A 163 4.08 2.67 20.37
C GLN A 163 5.50 3.23 20.52
N PHE A 164 6.06 3.72 19.41
CA PHE A 164 7.32 4.45 19.38
C PHE A 164 7.13 5.92 18.95
N ILE A 165 6.28 6.15 17.95
CA ILE A 165 5.73 7.46 17.58
C ILE A 165 4.21 7.31 17.56
N ASN A 166 3.48 8.20 18.24
CA ASN A 166 2.04 8.28 18.28
C ASN A 166 1.52 9.32 17.28
N PHE A 167 0.27 9.16 16.83
CA PHE A 167 -0.36 10.11 15.90
C PHE A 167 -0.29 11.56 16.39
N ASN A 168 -0.51 11.81 17.68
CA ASN A 168 -0.53 13.16 18.26
C ASN A 168 0.88 13.74 18.50
N ASP A 169 1.95 12.99 18.23
CA ASP A 169 3.30 13.47 18.50
C ASP A 169 3.76 14.53 17.50
N PHE A 170 3.32 14.41 16.24
CA PHE A 170 3.70 15.29 15.15
C PHE A 170 2.51 15.58 14.24
N HIS A 171 2.38 16.84 13.85
CA HIS A 171 1.55 17.29 12.74
C HIS A 171 2.52 17.47 11.57
N VAL A 172 2.62 16.46 10.71
CA VAL A 172 3.63 16.43 9.65
C VAL A 172 3.11 17.24 8.46
N PRO A 173 3.73 18.37 8.11
CA PRO A 173 3.25 19.20 7.01
C PRO A 173 3.38 18.46 5.69
N PHE A 174 2.40 18.65 4.80
CA PHE A 174 2.56 18.24 3.40
C PHE A 174 3.49 19.21 2.68
N ALA A 175 4.35 18.68 1.79
CA ALA A 175 5.05 19.52 0.83
C ALA A 175 4.09 19.96 -0.30
N GLU A 176 4.42 21.03 -1.03
CA GLU A 176 3.63 21.51 -2.17
C GLU A 176 3.34 20.42 -3.20
N HIS A 177 4.33 19.56 -3.48
CA HIS A 177 4.15 18.43 -4.39
C HIS A 177 3.19 17.37 -3.84
N ASP A 178 3.22 17.10 -2.53
CA ASP A 178 2.29 16.16 -1.91
C ASP A 178 0.85 16.68 -2.04
N LEU A 179 0.63 17.97 -1.80
CA LEU A 179 -0.68 18.60 -1.93
C LEU A 179 -1.18 18.59 -3.38
N PHE A 180 -0.32 18.88 -4.35
CA PHE A 180 -0.62 18.74 -5.77
C PHE A 180 -1.12 17.32 -6.07
N VAL A 181 -0.32 16.30 -5.73
CA VAL A 181 -0.62 14.90 -6.03
C VAL A 181 -1.90 14.44 -5.35
N LEU A 182 -2.04 14.67 -4.04
CA LEU A 182 -3.19 14.20 -3.26
C LEU A 182 -4.47 14.89 -3.72
N LYS A 183 -4.46 16.21 -3.86
CA LYS A 183 -5.66 16.95 -4.27
C LYS A 183 -6.10 16.59 -5.68
N THR A 184 -5.15 16.48 -6.61
CA THR A 184 -5.45 16.09 -7.99
C THR A 184 -5.98 14.66 -8.05
N SER A 185 -5.42 13.73 -7.27
CA SER A 185 -5.94 12.35 -7.21
C SER A 185 -7.36 12.28 -6.65
N LEU A 186 -7.70 13.13 -5.68
CA LEU A 186 -9.04 13.17 -5.08
C LEU A 186 -10.10 13.80 -6.00
N GLU A 187 -9.76 14.91 -6.66
CA GLU A 187 -10.71 15.71 -7.45
C GLU A 187 -10.72 15.32 -8.93
N GLN A 188 -9.65 14.69 -9.43
CA GLN A 188 -9.41 14.44 -10.85
C GLN A 188 -8.93 13.00 -11.13
N GLY A 189 -9.30 12.05 -10.27
CA GLY A 189 -8.86 10.65 -10.32
C GLY A 189 -9.21 9.87 -11.59
N GLU A 190 -10.11 10.39 -12.42
CA GLU A 190 -10.48 9.78 -13.72
C GLU A 190 -9.34 9.83 -14.74
N TRP A 191 -8.56 10.91 -14.76
CA TRP A 191 -7.45 11.10 -15.70
C TRP A 191 -6.09 11.18 -15.03
N PHE A 192 -6.02 11.57 -13.75
CA PHE A 192 -4.79 11.61 -12.98
C PHE A 192 -4.75 10.45 -12.00
N LYS A 193 -3.82 9.52 -12.21
CA LYS A 193 -3.57 8.41 -11.29
C LYS A 193 -2.19 8.58 -10.67
N GLN A 194 -2.14 8.51 -9.35
CA GLN A 194 -0.89 8.37 -8.62
C GLN A 194 -0.85 7.00 -7.94
N ASP A 195 0.27 6.32 -8.10
CA ASP A 195 0.61 5.10 -7.37
C ASP A 195 2.04 5.19 -6.81
N PHE A 196 2.53 4.08 -6.27
CA PHE A 196 3.90 3.95 -5.75
C PHE A 196 4.75 2.99 -6.59
N GLY A 197 4.30 2.72 -7.82
CA GLY A 197 4.74 1.67 -8.73
C GLY A 197 4.52 0.26 -8.20
N ALA A 198 4.83 -0.74 -9.02
CA ALA A 198 4.62 -2.16 -8.68
C ALA A 198 5.31 -2.59 -7.38
N ILE A 199 6.47 -2.01 -7.07
CA ILE A 199 7.22 -2.34 -5.85
C ILE A 199 6.72 -1.59 -4.62
N GLY A 200 5.82 -0.62 -4.81
CA GLY A 200 5.12 0.08 -3.76
C GLY A 200 3.66 -0.33 -3.62
N SER A 201 3.13 -1.20 -4.48
CA SER A 201 1.72 -1.62 -4.47
C SER A 201 1.26 -2.24 -3.16
N GLY A 202 0.00 -2.04 -2.82
CA GLY A 202 -0.62 -2.52 -1.58
C GLY A 202 -1.77 -3.50 -1.80
N MET A 203 -2.48 -3.85 -0.72
CA MET A 203 -3.59 -4.79 -0.77
C MET A 203 -4.75 -4.28 -1.66
N GLN A 204 -4.94 -2.98 -1.77
CA GLN A 204 -5.92 -2.41 -2.70
C GLN A 204 -5.63 -2.76 -4.15
N ASP A 205 -4.36 -2.73 -4.56
CA ASP A 205 -3.95 -3.14 -5.91
C ASP A 205 -4.19 -4.63 -6.11
N ALA A 206 -3.86 -5.44 -5.10
CA ALA A 206 -4.04 -6.89 -5.11
C ALA A 206 -5.50 -7.32 -5.30
N VAL A 207 -6.47 -6.67 -4.64
CA VAL A 207 -7.90 -6.99 -4.82
C VAL A 207 -8.53 -6.34 -6.05
N SER A 208 -7.79 -5.48 -6.75
CA SER A 208 -8.27 -4.83 -7.98
C SER A 208 -7.93 -5.66 -9.24
N ILE A 209 -7.19 -6.76 -9.08
CA ILE A 209 -6.92 -7.75 -10.13
C ILE A 209 -8.21 -8.54 -10.40
N SER A 210 -8.43 -8.95 -11.66
CA SER A 210 -9.61 -9.73 -12.02
C SER A 210 -9.63 -11.09 -11.30
N LEU A 211 -10.82 -11.60 -11.00
CA LEU A 211 -10.98 -12.91 -10.34
C LEU A 211 -10.32 -14.03 -11.16
N ASP A 212 -10.47 -14.01 -12.48
CA ASP A 212 -9.93 -15.04 -13.37
C ASP A 212 -8.40 -15.04 -13.33
N ASP A 213 -7.77 -13.86 -13.40
CA ASP A 213 -6.30 -13.75 -13.29
C ASP A 213 -5.79 -14.22 -11.92
N ILE A 214 -6.51 -13.88 -10.83
CA ILE A 214 -6.18 -14.35 -9.49
C ILE A 214 -6.26 -15.88 -9.43
N LEU A 215 -7.34 -16.49 -9.90
CA LEU A 215 -7.53 -17.94 -9.85
C LEU A 215 -6.49 -18.68 -10.71
N GLU A 216 -6.15 -18.13 -11.87
CA GLU A 216 -5.20 -18.72 -12.79
C GLU A 216 -3.75 -18.60 -12.30
N HIS A 217 -3.36 -17.47 -11.72
CA HIS A 217 -1.96 -17.16 -11.43
C HIS A 217 -1.56 -17.32 -9.96
N THR A 218 -2.50 -17.62 -9.06
CA THR A 218 -2.17 -17.91 -7.66
C THR A 218 -1.84 -19.39 -7.43
N THR A 219 -1.09 -19.62 -6.36
CA THR A 219 -0.78 -20.95 -5.83
C THR A 219 -1.20 -21.02 -4.35
N PRO A 220 -1.64 -22.17 -3.84
CA PRO A 220 -1.90 -22.35 -2.42
C PRO A 220 -0.66 -22.03 -1.57
N SER A 221 -0.86 -21.36 -0.44
CA SER A 221 0.19 -21.18 0.57
C SER A 221 0.18 -22.33 1.56
N GLU A 222 1.35 -22.84 1.95
CA GLU A 222 1.48 -23.82 3.03
C GLU A 222 1.24 -23.20 4.42
N ASN A 223 1.33 -21.87 4.51
CA ASN A 223 1.11 -21.12 5.74
C ASN A 223 0.13 -19.99 5.50
N GLU A 224 -0.98 -19.99 6.24
CA GLU A 224 -2.00 -18.95 6.21
C GLU A 224 -1.43 -17.55 6.54
N ASP A 225 -0.46 -17.47 7.45
CA ASP A 225 0.23 -16.22 7.82
C ASP A 225 1.02 -15.61 6.66
N ASN A 226 1.32 -16.40 5.62
CA ASN A 226 2.04 -15.93 4.43
C ASN A 226 1.12 -15.69 3.23
N ALA A 227 -0.16 -16.07 3.31
CA ALA A 227 -1.09 -15.93 2.21
C ALA A 227 -1.46 -14.46 1.96
N THR A 228 -1.60 -14.09 0.69
CA THR A 228 -2.10 -12.77 0.27
C THR A 228 -3.62 -12.72 0.26
N TYR A 229 -4.24 -13.80 -0.17
CA TYR A 229 -5.67 -13.90 -0.36
C TYR A 229 -6.26 -15.04 0.48
N HIS A 230 -7.50 -14.85 0.88
CA HIS A 230 -8.36 -15.92 1.36
C HIS A 230 -9.40 -16.24 0.27
N PHE A 231 -9.52 -17.51 -0.08
CA PHE A 231 -10.48 -17.98 -1.10
C PHE A 231 -11.61 -18.72 -0.40
N SER A 232 -12.85 -18.28 -0.62
CA SER A 232 -14.05 -19.00 -0.20
C SER A 232 -14.77 -19.52 -1.43
N THR A 233 -14.85 -20.84 -1.57
CA THR A 233 -15.47 -21.51 -2.74
C THR A 233 -16.78 -22.16 -2.33
N MET A 234 -17.86 -21.80 -3.01
CA MET A 234 -19.18 -22.41 -2.86
C MET A 234 -19.53 -23.18 -4.12
N ILE A 235 -19.97 -24.43 -3.95
CA ILE A 235 -20.38 -25.30 -5.05
C ILE A 235 -21.85 -25.66 -4.83
N ASP A 236 -22.71 -25.18 -5.71
CA ASP A 236 -24.11 -25.59 -5.77
C ASP A 236 -24.26 -26.67 -6.85
N ALA A 237 -24.45 -27.90 -6.38
CA ALA A 237 -24.60 -29.10 -7.19
C ALA A 237 -25.97 -29.76 -6.97
N THR A 238 -27.00 -28.97 -6.63
CA THR A 238 -28.35 -29.46 -6.30
C THR A 238 -28.93 -30.36 -7.40
N ASP A 239 -28.73 -29.99 -8.66
CA ASP A 239 -29.25 -30.74 -9.81
C ASP A 239 -28.36 -31.93 -10.24
N ASN A 240 -27.08 -31.91 -9.87
CA ASN A 240 -26.09 -32.93 -10.24
C ASN A 240 -25.17 -33.22 -9.05
N PRO A 241 -25.63 -34.00 -8.05
CA PRO A 241 -24.88 -34.25 -6.83
C PRO A 241 -23.45 -34.72 -7.08
N LEU A 242 -22.53 -34.26 -6.23
CA LEU A 242 -21.14 -34.65 -6.25
C LEU A 242 -20.90 -35.70 -5.17
N SER A 243 -20.17 -36.75 -5.54
CA SER A 243 -19.66 -37.72 -4.58
C SER A 243 -18.49 -37.14 -3.79
N GLY A 244 -18.23 -37.70 -2.60
CA GLY A 244 -17.04 -37.35 -1.82
C GLY A 244 -15.73 -37.71 -2.54
N GLU A 245 -15.74 -38.76 -3.36
CA GLU A 245 -14.59 -39.16 -4.19
C GLU A 245 -14.28 -38.09 -5.25
N GLU A 246 -15.29 -37.51 -5.89
CA GLU A 246 -15.07 -36.41 -6.87
C GLU A 246 -14.47 -35.16 -6.22
N ILE A 247 -14.92 -34.80 -5.02
CA ILE A 247 -14.35 -33.67 -4.27
C ILE A 247 -12.89 -33.96 -3.89
N TYR A 248 -12.62 -35.19 -3.46
CA TYR A 248 -11.27 -35.64 -3.14
C TYR A 248 -10.35 -35.61 -4.37
N ASP A 249 -10.84 -36.03 -5.53
CA ASP A 249 -10.08 -35.97 -6.78
C ASP A 249 -9.74 -34.54 -7.21
N ILE A 250 -10.66 -33.59 -7.01
CA ILE A 250 -10.42 -32.16 -7.25
C ILE A 250 -9.29 -31.66 -6.32
N GLN A 251 -9.35 -32.00 -5.03
CA GLN A 251 -8.32 -31.63 -4.06
C GLN A 251 -6.95 -32.22 -4.43
N MET A 252 -6.91 -33.50 -4.80
CA MET A 252 -5.67 -34.17 -5.22
C MET A 252 -5.08 -33.60 -6.50
N GLU A 253 -5.93 -33.21 -7.45
CA GLU A 253 -5.47 -32.51 -8.64
C GLU A 253 -4.93 -31.11 -8.32
N ALA A 254 -5.58 -30.36 -7.42
CA ALA A 254 -5.11 -29.05 -6.98
C ALA A 254 -3.71 -29.15 -6.36
N GLU A 255 -3.49 -30.11 -5.44
CA GLU A 255 -2.18 -30.37 -4.84
C GLU A 255 -1.13 -30.78 -5.88
N ARG A 256 -1.47 -31.72 -6.77
CA ARG A 256 -0.55 -32.21 -7.82
C ARG A 256 -0.15 -31.13 -8.81
N THR A 257 -1.05 -30.21 -9.13
CA THR A 257 -0.83 -29.14 -10.13
C THR A 257 -0.32 -27.84 -9.52
N GLY A 258 -0.37 -27.71 -8.19
CA GLY A 258 -0.06 -26.47 -7.48
C GLY A 258 -1.10 -25.36 -7.71
N LYS A 259 -2.28 -25.70 -8.22
CA LYS A 259 -3.38 -24.75 -8.43
C LYS A 259 -4.31 -24.71 -7.23
N SER A 260 -5.08 -23.63 -7.12
CA SER A 260 -6.11 -23.54 -6.07
C SER A 260 -7.22 -24.57 -6.30
N PHE A 261 -7.83 -25.05 -5.20
CA PHE A 261 -9.04 -25.87 -5.27
C PHE A 261 -10.13 -25.17 -6.10
N ALA A 262 -10.31 -23.87 -5.89
CA ALA A 262 -11.26 -23.04 -6.61
C ALA A 262 -11.09 -23.14 -8.14
N PHE A 263 -9.86 -23.01 -8.63
CA PHE A 263 -9.55 -23.09 -10.07
C PHE A 263 -9.86 -24.47 -10.65
N ILE A 264 -9.46 -25.55 -9.97
CA ILE A 264 -9.73 -26.92 -10.43
C ILE A 264 -11.23 -27.23 -10.37
N ALA A 265 -11.91 -26.82 -9.31
CA ALA A 265 -13.35 -27.01 -9.15
C ALA A 265 -14.14 -26.30 -10.26
N GLN A 266 -13.81 -25.06 -10.59
CA GLN A 266 -14.45 -24.33 -11.69
C GLN A 266 -14.33 -25.05 -13.02
N ARG A 267 -13.14 -25.60 -13.33
CA ARG A 267 -12.91 -26.33 -14.58
C ARG A 267 -13.59 -27.68 -14.62
N ARG A 268 -13.47 -28.48 -13.56
CA ARG A 268 -14.04 -29.84 -13.53
C ARG A 268 -15.57 -29.85 -13.50
N LEU A 269 -16.17 -28.81 -12.93
CA LEU A 269 -17.61 -28.74 -12.72
C LEU A 269 -18.32 -27.81 -13.72
N GLU A 270 -17.60 -27.29 -14.70
CA GLU A 270 -18.14 -26.43 -15.74
C GLU A 270 -19.35 -27.08 -16.42
N GLY A 271 -20.46 -26.33 -16.50
CA GLY A 271 -21.71 -26.80 -17.09
C GLY A 271 -22.48 -27.85 -16.27
N ARG A 272 -21.93 -28.37 -15.16
CA ARG A 272 -22.57 -29.37 -14.30
C ARG A 272 -23.03 -28.83 -12.95
N ALA A 273 -22.23 -27.99 -12.31
CA ALA A 273 -22.55 -27.35 -11.04
C ALA A 273 -22.19 -25.87 -11.09
N LYS A 274 -22.86 -25.07 -10.26
CA LYS A 274 -22.56 -23.65 -10.15
C LYS A 274 -21.46 -23.46 -9.10
N VAL A 275 -20.28 -23.08 -9.56
CA VAL A 275 -19.13 -22.78 -8.69
C VAL A 275 -18.99 -21.27 -8.55
N GLN A 276 -18.97 -20.77 -7.32
CA GLN A 276 -18.74 -19.37 -7.00
C GLN A 276 -17.55 -19.25 -6.08
N THR A 277 -16.61 -18.36 -6.41
CA THR A 277 -15.45 -18.07 -5.57
C THR A 277 -15.46 -16.61 -5.16
N ILE A 278 -15.29 -16.37 -3.87
CA ILE A 278 -15.04 -15.04 -3.30
C ILE A 278 -13.56 -15.00 -2.93
N VAL A 279 -12.87 -13.98 -3.42
CA VAL A 279 -11.49 -13.68 -3.04
C VAL A 279 -11.52 -12.45 -2.15
N SER A 280 -10.98 -12.58 -0.95
CA SER A 280 -10.78 -11.48 -0.01
C SER A 280 -9.31 -11.38 0.38
N PRO A 281 -8.87 -10.24 0.94
CA PRO A 281 -7.59 -10.20 1.64
C PRO A 281 -7.50 -11.30 2.70
N ALA A 282 -6.31 -11.85 2.91
CA ALA A 282 -6.06 -12.79 4.00
C ALA A 282 -6.07 -12.07 5.36
N ASP A 283 -6.46 -12.77 6.42
CA ASP A 283 -6.46 -12.23 7.80
C ASP A 283 -5.06 -11.83 8.30
N SER A 284 -4.02 -12.26 7.60
CA SER A 284 -2.61 -11.96 7.91
C SER A 284 -2.16 -10.56 7.47
N ILE A 285 -3.01 -9.77 6.78
CA ILE A 285 -2.70 -8.37 6.48
C ILE A 285 -2.71 -7.54 7.77
N PRO A 286 -1.86 -6.49 7.89
CA PRO A 286 -1.90 -5.64 9.06
C PRO A 286 -3.24 -4.88 9.13
N GLY A 287 -3.86 -4.80 10.30
CA GLY A 287 -5.02 -3.91 10.48
C GLY A 287 -4.63 -2.43 10.37
N ILE A 288 -5.53 -1.58 9.90
CA ILE A 288 -5.30 -0.13 9.87
C ILE A 288 -5.40 0.44 11.30
N ALA A 289 -4.28 0.88 11.86
CA ALA A 289 -4.28 1.43 13.22
C ALA A 289 -5.09 2.74 13.29
N ALA A 290 -6.12 2.78 14.14
CA ALA A 290 -6.94 3.97 14.31
C ALA A 290 -6.35 4.96 15.33
N ARG A 291 -6.50 6.25 15.06
CA ARG A 291 -6.31 7.31 16.06
C ARG A 291 -7.47 7.29 17.04
N THR A 292 -7.20 7.25 18.35
CA THR A 292 -8.25 7.27 19.38
C THR A 292 -9.09 8.54 19.23
N GLU A 293 -10.38 8.36 18.94
CA GLU A 293 -11.32 9.47 18.85
C GLU A 293 -11.67 9.96 20.24
N HIS A 294 -11.37 11.23 20.51
CA HIS A 294 -11.95 11.90 21.66
C HIS A 294 -13.43 12.17 21.36
N LYS A 295 -14.34 11.48 22.06
CA LYS A 295 -15.74 11.90 22.09
C LYS A 295 -15.78 13.37 22.52
N ARG A 296 -16.35 14.24 21.69
CA ARG A 296 -16.65 15.62 22.09
C ARG A 296 -17.46 15.55 23.39
N ARG A 297 -16.93 16.14 24.45
CA ARG A 297 -17.67 16.39 25.69
C ARG A 297 -18.65 17.53 25.46
#